data_AF-Q8R2F3-F1
#
_entry.id   AF-Q8R2F3-F1
#
_cell.length_a   1.000
_cell.length_b   1.000
_cell.length_c   1.000
_cell.angle_alpha   90.00
_cell.angle_beta   90.00
_cell.angle_gamma   90.00
#
_symmetry.space_group_name_H-M   'P 1'
#
loop_
_entity.id
_entity.type
_entity.pdbx_description
1 polymer ?
#
loop_
_entity_poly.entity_id
_entity_poly.type
_entity_poly.pdbx_seq_one_letter_code
_entity_poly.pdbx_strand_id
1 'polypeptide(L)'
;EYALKARPLRRYIPKNPYQYKFWYVVNSSPFEYMMFVLIMLNTLCLAMQHYEQSKMFNDAMDILNMVFTGVFTVEMVLKVIAFKPKHYFTDAWNTFDALIVVGSVVDIAITEVNNSEESNRISITFFRLFRVMRLVKLLSRGEGIRTLLWTFIKSFQALPYVALLIAMLFFIYAVIGMQMFGKVAMRDNNQINRNNNFQTFPQAVLLLFRCATGEAWQEIMLACLPGKLCDPDSDY
;
A
#
# COMPACT_ATOMS: atom_id res chain seq x y z
N GLU A 1 27.05 -2.88 -25.33
CA GLU A 1 26.17 -1.73 -25.01
C GLU A 1 26.32 -1.24 -23.56
N TYR A 2 26.15 -2.09 -22.54
CA TYR A 2 26.29 -1.70 -21.12
C TYR A 2 27.62 -1.00 -20.81
N ALA A 3 28.75 -1.57 -21.25
CA ALA A 3 30.08 -1.00 -21.05
C ALA A 3 30.27 0.40 -21.67
N LEU A 4 29.51 0.73 -22.72
CA LEU A 4 29.58 2.03 -23.39
C LEU A 4 28.68 3.10 -22.75
N LYS A 5 27.61 2.68 -22.05
CA LYS A 5 26.60 3.57 -21.44
C LYS A 5 26.71 3.68 -19.92
N ALA A 6 27.50 2.82 -19.28
CA ALA A 6 27.65 2.80 -17.84
C ALA A 6 28.25 4.12 -17.32
N ARG A 7 27.69 4.63 -16.22
CA ARG A 7 28.21 5.79 -15.49
C ARG A 7 28.57 5.35 -14.08
N PRO A 8 29.58 5.97 -13.44
CA PRO A 8 29.95 5.63 -12.09
C PRO A 8 28.79 5.84 -11.12
N LEU A 9 28.54 4.86 -10.26
CA LEU A 9 27.58 4.99 -9.17
C LEU A 9 28.13 5.94 -8.11
N ARG A 10 27.35 6.97 -7.76
CA ARG A 10 27.73 7.90 -6.70
C ARG A 10 27.54 7.23 -5.33
N ARG A 11 28.62 6.72 -4.73
CA ARG A 11 28.63 6.31 -3.32
C ARG A 11 29.07 7.50 -2.46
N TYR A 12 28.20 7.96 -1.56
CA TYR A 12 28.53 9.05 -0.65
C TYR A 12 29.39 8.55 0.51
N ILE A 13 30.57 9.15 0.68
CA ILE A 13 31.47 8.91 1.82
C ILE A 13 31.67 10.25 2.54
N PRO A 14 31.36 10.34 3.84
CA PRO A 14 31.51 11.59 4.58
C PRO A 14 32.99 11.90 4.86
N LYS A 15 33.35 13.20 4.80
CA LYS A 15 34.71 13.68 5.10
C LYS A 15 34.96 13.93 6.59
N ASN A 16 33.91 14.27 7.34
CA ASN A 16 34.02 14.60 8.77
C ASN A 16 34.18 13.31 9.60
N PRO A 17 35.14 13.22 10.54
CA PRO A 17 35.42 12.00 11.28
C PRO A 17 34.24 11.59 12.19
N TYR A 18 33.54 12.54 12.79
CA TYR A 18 32.33 12.26 13.59
C TYR A 18 31.21 11.67 12.73
N GLN A 19 30.96 12.25 11.55
CA GLN A 19 29.96 11.75 10.61
C GLN A 19 30.35 10.37 10.05
N TYR A 20 31.65 10.14 9.83
CA TYR A 20 32.18 8.85 9.38
C TYR A 20 31.92 7.73 10.38
N LYS A 21 32.00 7.99 11.69
CA LYS A 21 31.62 6.98 12.71
C LYS A 21 30.17 6.53 12.55
N PHE A 22 29.24 7.46 12.39
CA PHE A 22 27.82 7.13 12.15
C PHE A 22 27.62 6.38 10.84
N TRP A 23 28.28 6.84 9.76
CA TRP A 23 28.22 6.17 8.46
C TRP A 23 28.77 4.75 8.50
N TYR A 24 29.87 4.52 9.22
CA TYR A 24 30.47 3.20 9.41
C TYR A 24 29.52 2.25 10.15
N VAL A 25 28.88 2.73 11.23
CA VAL A 25 27.89 1.93 11.98
C VAL A 25 26.66 1.59 11.11
N VAL A 26 26.09 2.58 10.44
CA VAL A 26 24.87 2.42 9.62
C VAL A 26 25.11 1.50 8.41
N ASN A 27 26.31 1.54 7.82
CA ASN A 27 26.69 0.69 6.68
C ASN A 27 27.27 -0.67 7.15
N SER A 28 27.26 -0.98 8.45
CA SER A 28 27.79 -2.25 8.95
C SER A 28 26.76 -3.38 8.80
N SER A 29 27.21 -4.57 8.39
CA SER A 29 26.33 -5.74 8.28
C SER A 29 25.61 -6.10 9.59
N PRO A 30 26.23 -5.99 10.79
CA PRO A 30 25.52 -6.24 12.04
C PRO A 30 24.33 -5.30 12.27
N PHE A 31 24.46 -4.01 11.92
CA PHE A 31 23.36 -3.06 12.00
C PHE A 31 22.22 -3.45 11.05
N GLU A 32 22.55 -3.85 9.82
CA GLU A 32 21.56 -4.32 8.85
C GLU A 32 20.80 -5.57 9.34
N TYR A 33 21.50 -6.58 9.85
CA TYR A 33 20.87 -7.79 10.41
C TYR A 33 20.03 -7.48 11.66
N MET A 34 20.51 -6.61 12.54
CA MET A 34 19.74 -6.17 13.72
C MET A 34 18.43 -5.53 13.29
N MET A 35 18.47 -4.59 12.33
CA MET A 35 17.26 -3.95 11.84
C MET A 35 16.32 -4.94 11.14
N PHE A 36 16.86 -5.91 10.40
CA PHE A 36 16.06 -6.96 9.78
C PHE A 36 15.32 -7.81 10.83
N VAL A 37 16.02 -8.26 11.88
CA VAL A 37 15.42 -9.02 12.99
C VAL A 37 14.33 -8.20 13.69
N LEU A 38 14.56 -6.91 13.93
CA LEU A 38 13.56 -6.03 14.55
C LEU A 38 12.31 -5.87 13.69
N ILE A 39 12.46 -5.78 12.35
CA ILE A 39 11.30 -5.76 11.46
C ILE A 39 10.54 -7.08 11.59
N MET A 40 11.22 -8.24 11.55
CA MET A 40 10.58 -9.56 11.71
C MET A 40 9.86 -9.72 13.06
N LEU A 41 10.44 -9.22 14.16
CA LEU A 41 9.75 -9.24 15.44
C LEU A 41 8.51 -8.33 15.45
N ASN A 42 8.59 -7.16 14.79
CA ASN A 42 7.42 -6.29 14.64
C ASN A 42 6.32 -6.92 13.79
N THR A 43 6.68 -7.64 12.72
CA THR A 43 5.70 -8.36 11.87
C THR A 43 4.96 -9.43 12.67
N LEU A 44 5.67 -10.19 13.51
CA LEU A 44 5.08 -11.20 14.38
C LEU A 44 4.14 -10.57 15.42
N CYS A 45 4.52 -9.42 15.99
CA CYS A 45 3.64 -8.69 16.93
C CYS A 45 2.32 -8.25 16.25
N LEU A 46 2.38 -7.79 15.00
CA LEU A 46 1.18 -7.45 14.25
C LEU A 46 0.33 -8.70 13.94
N ALA A 47 0.96 -9.83 13.62
CA ALA A 47 0.27 -11.08 13.31
C ALA A 47 -0.41 -11.74 14.52
N MET A 48 0.06 -11.47 15.75
CA MET A 48 -0.53 -12.00 16.98
C MET A 48 -1.82 -11.27 17.42
N GLN A 49 -2.19 -10.16 16.78
CA GLN A 49 -3.42 -9.45 17.08
C GLN A 49 -4.65 -10.23 16.58
N HIS A 50 -5.67 -10.39 17.42
CA HIS A 50 -6.90 -11.13 17.12
C HIS A 50 -8.14 -10.45 17.71
N TYR A 51 -9.32 -10.85 17.24
CA TYR A 51 -10.60 -10.36 17.78
C TYR A 51 -10.80 -10.87 19.22
N GLU A 52 -11.43 -10.06 20.07
CA GLU A 52 -11.69 -10.37 21.51
C GLU A 52 -10.42 -10.62 22.36
N GLN A 53 -9.44 -9.72 22.26
CA GLN A 53 -8.25 -9.74 23.10
C GLN A 53 -8.48 -9.21 24.51
N SER A 54 -7.74 -9.76 25.48
CA SER A 54 -7.70 -9.23 26.84
C SER A 54 -7.11 -7.81 26.82
N LYS A 55 -7.62 -6.94 27.70
CA LYS A 55 -7.14 -5.55 27.78
C LYS A 55 -5.63 -5.47 28.03
N MET A 56 -5.11 -6.32 28.91
CA MET A 56 -3.68 -6.41 29.21
C MET A 56 -2.84 -6.77 27.98
N PHE A 57 -3.35 -7.64 27.10
CA PHE A 57 -2.65 -8.00 25.86
C PHE A 57 -2.60 -6.82 24.89
N ASN A 58 -3.71 -6.09 24.74
CA ASN A 58 -3.76 -4.88 23.89
C ASN A 58 -2.77 -3.83 24.39
N ASP A 59 -2.77 -3.53 25.69
CA ASP A 59 -1.85 -2.56 26.29
C ASP A 59 -0.38 -2.97 26.05
N ALA A 60 -0.05 -4.26 26.19
CA ALA A 60 1.29 -4.78 25.90
C ALA A 60 1.68 -4.64 24.42
N MET A 61 0.74 -4.91 23.50
CA MET A 61 0.98 -4.74 22.06
C MET A 61 1.19 -3.27 21.67
N ASP A 62 0.47 -2.34 22.30
CA ASP A 62 0.65 -0.91 22.05
C ASP A 62 1.99 -0.39 22.57
N ILE A 63 2.43 -0.84 23.75
CA ILE A 63 3.78 -0.54 24.27
C ILE A 63 4.85 -1.06 23.31
N LEU A 64 4.74 -2.31 22.84
CA LEU A 64 5.68 -2.87 21.86
C LEU A 64 5.70 -2.07 20.56
N ASN A 65 4.54 -1.67 20.04
CA ASN A 65 4.44 -0.83 18.85
C ASN A 65 5.14 0.52 19.05
N MET A 66 5.02 1.13 20.22
CA MET A 66 5.73 2.36 20.57
C MET A 66 7.24 2.14 20.59
N VAL A 67 7.72 1.06 21.21
CA VAL A 67 9.15 0.70 21.25
C VAL A 67 9.71 0.50 19.84
N PHE A 68 9.05 -0.28 18.98
CA PHE A 68 9.51 -0.48 17.60
C PHE A 68 9.55 0.83 16.82
N THR A 69 8.56 1.71 17.01
CA THR A 69 8.53 3.03 16.38
C THR A 69 9.69 3.91 16.84
N GLY A 70 9.99 3.89 18.14
CA GLY A 70 11.16 4.58 18.69
C GLY A 70 12.46 4.09 18.06
N VAL A 71 12.66 2.76 17.98
CA VAL A 71 13.86 2.17 17.39
C VAL A 71 14.00 2.52 15.90
N PHE A 72 12.92 2.46 15.11
CA PHE A 72 12.96 2.86 13.70
C PHE A 72 13.15 4.37 13.51
N THR A 73 12.67 5.18 14.44
CA THR A 73 12.96 6.62 14.46
C THR A 73 14.44 6.87 14.70
N VAL A 74 15.05 6.18 15.66
CA VAL A 74 16.49 6.26 15.91
C VAL A 74 17.29 5.80 14.69
N GLU A 75 16.91 4.69 14.05
CA GLU A 75 17.50 4.24 12.79
C GLU A 75 17.47 5.36 11.73
N MET A 76 16.32 5.98 11.51
CA MET A 76 16.16 7.06 10.54
C MET A 76 17.07 8.26 10.88
N VAL A 77 17.11 8.70 12.13
CA VAL A 77 17.95 9.81 12.57
C VAL A 77 19.44 9.51 12.33
N LEU A 78 19.90 8.30 12.68
CA LEU A 78 21.28 7.87 12.44
C LEU A 78 21.62 7.89 10.94
N LYS A 79 20.73 7.40 10.07
CA LYS A 79 20.91 7.45 8.60
C LYS A 79 20.95 8.89 8.08
N VAL A 80 20.08 9.77 8.57
CA VAL A 80 20.04 11.19 8.15
C VAL A 80 21.34 11.90 8.53
N ILE A 81 21.88 11.64 9.73
CA ILE A 81 23.18 12.17 10.16
C ILE A 81 24.32 11.60 9.30
N ALA A 82 24.32 10.29 9.04
CA ALA A 82 25.34 9.61 8.26
C ALA A 82 25.42 10.11 6.81
N PHE A 83 24.28 10.20 6.11
CA PHE A 83 24.23 10.53 4.68
C PHE A 83 24.04 12.03 4.40
N LYS A 84 23.66 12.83 5.40
CA LYS A 84 23.05 14.16 5.26
C LYS A 84 21.68 14.11 4.58
N PRO A 85 20.75 15.03 4.90
CA PRO A 85 19.40 15.04 4.34
C PRO A 85 19.38 14.98 2.81
N LYS A 86 20.27 15.73 2.14
CA LYS A 86 20.32 15.79 0.67
C LYS A 86 20.54 14.42 0.02
N HIS A 87 21.48 13.61 0.52
CA HIS A 87 21.75 12.30 -0.06
C HIS A 87 20.77 11.24 0.45
N TYR A 88 20.30 11.36 1.69
CA TYR A 88 19.28 10.48 2.24
C TYR A 88 18.01 10.46 1.38
N PHE A 89 17.47 11.64 1.04
CA PHE A 89 16.24 11.75 0.23
C PHE A 89 16.42 11.50 -1.27
N THR A 90 17.65 11.31 -1.75
CA THR A 90 17.91 10.94 -3.15
C THR A 90 17.63 9.46 -3.39
N ASP A 91 17.80 8.60 -2.38
CA ASP A 91 17.47 7.18 -2.49
C ASP A 91 15.98 6.96 -2.18
N ALA A 92 15.23 6.50 -3.19
CA ALA A 92 13.79 6.26 -3.08
C ALA A 92 13.43 5.34 -1.92
N TRP A 93 14.29 4.35 -1.60
CA TRP A 93 14.03 3.41 -0.51
C TRP A 93 14.21 4.04 0.87
N ASN A 94 15.18 4.93 1.04
CA ASN A 94 15.38 5.69 2.28
C ASN A 94 14.27 6.75 2.46
N THR A 95 13.85 7.39 1.38
CA THR A 95 12.69 8.31 1.40
C THR A 95 11.42 7.59 1.81
N PHE A 96 11.18 6.38 1.28
CA PHE A 96 10.04 5.56 1.65
C PHE A 96 10.10 5.08 3.11
N ASP A 97 11.28 4.66 3.60
CA ASP A 97 11.50 4.33 5.00
C ASP A 97 11.17 5.52 5.93
N ALA A 98 11.64 6.73 5.58
CA ALA A 98 11.31 7.93 6.33
C ALA A 98 9.81 8.27 6.33
N LEU A 99 9.10 8.07 5.20
CA LEU A 99 7.66 8.25 5.14
C LEU A 99 6.94 7.32 6.14
N ILE A 100 7.35 6.06 6.22
CA ILE A 100 6.77 5.07 7.15
C ILE A 100 7.03 5.47 8.59
N VAL A 101 8.25 5.90 8.91
CA VAL A 101 8.62 6.32 10.27
C VAL A 101 7.84 7.57 10.69
N VAL A 102 7.75 8.59 9.81
CA VAL A 102 6.99 9.82 10.09
C VAL A 102 5.50 9.49 10.27
N GLY A 103 4.91 8.71 9.36
CA GLY A 103 3.50 8.29 9.49
C GLY A 103 3.24 7.50 10.77
N SER A 104 4.20 6.69 11.21
CA SER A 104 4.13 5.94 12.47
C SER A 104 4.22 6.83 13.71
N VAL A 105 5.05 7.87 13.70
CA VAL A 105 5.14 8.83 14.80
C VAL A 105 3.86 9.67 14.89
N VAL A 106 3.31 10.08 13.74
CA VAL A 106 2.03 10.79 13.66
C VAL A 106 0.88 9.92 14.19
N ASP A 107 0.84 8.63 13.85
CA ASP A 107 -0.15 7.69 14.37
C ASP A 107 -0.15 7.63 15.90
N ILE A 108 1.03 7.52 16.53
CA ILE A 108 1.17 7.51 18.00
C ILE A 108 0.74 8.85 18.58
N ALA A 109 1.22 9.97 18.01
CA ALA A 109 0.89 11.30 18.52
C ALA A 109 -0.63 11.57 18.48
N ILE A 110 -1.31 11.17 17.42
CA ILE A 110 -2.77 11.28 17.31
C ILE A 110 -3.48 10.36 18.30
N THR A 111 -2.97 9.15 18.51
CA THR A 111 -3.57 8.19 19.46
C THR A 111 -3.50 8.72 20.89
N GLU A 112 -2.38 9.31 21.30
CA GLU A 112 -2.21 9.91 22.63
C GLU A 112 -3.09 11.15 22.83
N VAL A 113 -3.21 12.01 21.81
CA VAL A 113 -4.03 13.24 21.88
C VAL A 113 -5.53 12.94 21.85
N ASN A 114 -5.99 11.96 21.07
CA ASN A 114 -7.42 11.64 20.98
C ASN A 114 -7.96 10.86 22.18
N ASN A 115 -7.11 10.45 23.14
CA ASN A 115 -7.59 9.95 24.43
C ASN A 115 -8.39 11.02 25.21
N SER A 116 -8.34 12.30 24.81
CA SER A 116 -9.12 13.39 25.42
C SER A 116 -10.37 13.83 24.65
N GLU A 117 -10.59 13.45 23.38
CA GLU A 117 -11.76 13.92 22.60
C GLU A 117 -12.34 12.86 21.63
N GLU A 118 -13.65 12.62 21.73
CA GLU A 118 -14.38 11.49 21.13
C GLU A 118 -14.67 11.63 19.61
N SER A 119 -14.22 12.71 18.97
CA SER A 119 -14.85 13.21 17.73
C SER A 119 -14.18 12.81 16.40
N ASN A 120 -13.09 12.02 16.37
CA ASN A 120 -12.34 11.78 15.11
C ASN A 120 -11.98 10.31 14.82
N ARG A 121 -12.96 9.40 14.92
CA ARG A 121 -12.76 7.95 14.70
C ARG A 121 -12.33 7.55 13.28
N ILE A 122 -12.59 8.36 12.25
CA ILE A 122 -12.34 7.99 10.83
C ILE A 122 -10.85 8.12 10.45
N SER A 123 -10.15 9.15 10.93
CA SER A 123 -8.72 9.37 10.61
C SER A 123 -7.80 8.35 11.31
N ILE A 124 -8.19 7.87 12.49
CA ILE A 124 -7.43 6.91 13.30
C ILE A 124 -7.21 5.59 12.53
N THR A 125 -8.20 5.09 11.78
CA THR A 125 -8.06 3.82 11.04
C THR A 125 -7.06 3.93 9.89
N PHE A 126 -6.97 5.09 9.23
CA PHE A 126 -6.03 5.28 8.12
C PHE A 126 -4.57 5.32 8.59
N PHE A 127 -4.28 6.03 9.69
CA PHE A 127 -2.90 6.11 10.20
C PHE A 127 -2.38 4.78 10.75
N ARG A 128 -3.27 3.91 11.26
CA ARG A 128 -2.94 2.53 11.64
C ARG A 128 -2.35 1.72 10.48
N LEU A 129 -2.66 2.05 9.21
CA LEU A 129 -2.06 1.39 8.05
C LEU A 129 -0.55 1.58 7.99
N PHE A 130 0.00 2.69 8.50
CA PHE A 130 1.46 2.91 8.52
C PHE A 130 2.20 1.88 9.38
N ARG A 131 1.54 1.29 10.39
CA ARG A 131 2.11 0.17 11.15
C ARG A 131 2.34 -1.04 10.24
N VAL A 132 1.35 -1.38 9.41
CA VAL A 132 1.44 -2.49 8.44
C VAL A 132 2.43 -2.17 7.32
N MET A 133 2.54 -0.90 6.90
CA MET A 133 3.51 -0.48 5.89
C MET A 133 4.97 -0.73 6.29
N ARG A 134 5.27 -0.92 7.58
CA ARG A 134 6.61 -1.34 8.05
C ARG A 134 7.02 -2.70 7.48
N LEU A 135 6.08 -3.58 7.15
CA LEU A 135 6.35 -4.84 6.45
C LEU A 135 7.05 -4.60 5.11
N VAL A 136 6.71 -3.50 4.43
CA VAL A 136 7.28 -3.12 3.15
C VAL A 136 8.77 -2.73 3.29
N LYS A 137 9.24 -2.38 4.49
CA LYS A 137 10.69 -2.20 4.77
C LYS A 137 11.49 -3.49 4.53
N LEU A 138 10.87 -4.68 4.57
CA LEU A 138 11.57 -5.92 4.19
C LEU A 138 11.97 -5.91 2.71
N LEU A 139 11.16 -5.30 1.84
CA LEU A 139 11.45 -5.22 0.41
C LEU A 139 12.68 -4.32 0.13
N SER A 140 12.95 -3.33 0.98
CA SER A 140 14.13 -2.46 0.82
C SER A 140 15.44 -3.12 1.25
N ARG A 141 15.38 -4.25 1.98
CA ARG A 141 16.55 -5.03 2.41
C ARG A 141 17.02 -6.05 1.38
N GLY A 142 16.08 -6.65 0.64
CA GLY A 142 16.40 -7.67 -0.36
C GLY A 142 16.88 -7.07 -1.68
N GLU A 143 18.18 -7.05 -1.94
CA GLU A 143 18.74 -6.56 -3.23
C GLU A 143 18.14 -7.26 -4.45
N GLY A 144 17.91 -8.58 -4.36
CA GLY A 144 17.25 -9.36 -5.41
C GLY A 144 15.80 -8.92 -5.65
N ILE A 145 15.04 -8.67 -4.57
CA ILE A 145 13.65 -8.20 -4.63
C ILE A 145 13.60 -6.79 -5.22
N ARG A 146 14.51 -5.89 -4.80
CA ARG A 146 14.61 -4.53 -5.35
C ARG A 146 14.87 -4.55 -6.85
N THR A 147 15.77 -5.43 -7.29
CA THR A 147 16.08 -5.61 -8.70
C THR A 147 14.86 -6.11 -9.48
N LEU A 148 14.15 -7.12 -8.95
CA LEU A 148 12.93 -7.66 -9.54
C LEU A 148 11.81 -6.61 -9.66
N LEU A 149 11.55 -5.84 -8.59
CA LEU A 149 10.55 -4.78 -8.61
C LEU A 149 10.93 -3.68 -9.59
N TRP A 150 12.22 -3.31 -9.65
CA TRP A 150 12.72 -2.32 -10.58
C TRP A 150 12.57 -2.77 -12.05
N THR A 151 12.90 -4.02 -12.36
CA THR A 151 12.74 -4.56 -13.72
C THR A 151 11.25 -4.61 -14.10
N PHE A 152 10.37 -5.04 -13.20
CA PHE A 152 8.93 -5.04 -13.42
C PHE A 152 8.38 -3.64 -13.70
N ILE A 153 8.75 -2.65 -12.89
CA ILE A 153 8.34 -1.25 -13.11
C ILE A 153 8.83 -0.74 -14.47
N LYS A 154 10.06 -1.09 -14.87
CA LYS A 154 10.61 -0.72 -16.18
C LYS A 154 9.86 -1.37 -17.34
N SER A 155 9.44 -2.62 -17.20
CA SER A 155 8.62 -3.31 -18.20
C SER A 155 7.25 -2.64 -18.37
N PHE A 156 6.59 -2.23 -17.28
CA PHE A 156 5.33 -1.49 -17.35
C PHE A 156 5.48 -0.13 -18.04
N GLN A 157 6.56 0.59 -17.75
CA GLN A 157 6.86 1.87 -18.41
C GLN A 157 7.07 1.74 -19.93
N ALA A 158 7.41 0.55 -20.42
CA ALA A 158 7.59 0.28 -21.84
C ALA A 158 6.28 -0.02 -22.59
N LEU A 159 5.17 -0.28 -21.89
CA LEU A 159 3.90 -0.72 -22.49
C LEU A 159 2.68 0.18 -22.17
N PRO A 160 2.79 1.53 -22.17
CA PRO A 160 1.67 2.41 -21.80
C PRO A 160 0.49 2.29 -22.78
N TYR A 161 0.74 2.08 -24.06
CA TYR A 161 -0.31 1.98 -25.09
C TYR A 161 -1.17 0.72 -24.94
N VAL A 162 -0.60 -0.39 -24.46
CA VAL A 162 -1.37 -1.60 -24.18
C VAL A 162 -2.31 -1.38 -23.01
N ALA A 163 -1.82 -0.74 -21.93
CA ALA A 163 -2.66 -0.37 -20.79
C ALA A 163 -3.77 0.60 -21.19
N LEU A 164 -3.48 1.58 -22.06
CA LEU A 164 -4.47 2.50 -22.61
C LEU A 164 -5.56 1.78 -23.42
N LEU A 165 -5.18 0.82 -24.26
CA LEU A 165 -6.14 0.02 -25.04
C LEU A 165 -7.08 -0.76 -24.13
N ILE A 166 -6.56 -1.38 -23.07
CA ILE A 166 -7.38 -2.08 -22.07
C ILE A 166 -8.32 -1.09 -21.37
N ALA A 167 -7.83 0.08 -20.93
CA ALA A 167 -8.67 1.09 -20.29
C ALA A 167 -9.79 1.60 -21.22
N MET A 168 -9.50 1.80 -22.51
CA MET A 168 -10.49 2.18 -23.52
C MET A 168 -11.56 1.11 -23.71
N LEU A 169 -11.17 -0.17 -23.71
CA LEU A 169 -12.11 -1.29 -23.77
C LEU A 169 -13.07 -1.26 -22.57
N PHE A 170 -12.55 -1.14 -21.35
CA PHE A 170 -13.37 -1.01 -20.14
C PHE A 170 -14.31 0.20 -20.20
N PHE A 171 -13.84 1.34 -20.70
CA PHE A 171 -14.66 2.54 -20.86
C PHE A 171 -15.84 2.32 -21.82
N ILE A 172 -15.56 1.79 -23.02
CA ILE A 172 -16.60 1.55 -24.04
C ILE A 172 -17.65 0.57 -23.51
N TYR A 173 -17.22 -0.57 -22.98
CA TYR A 173 -18.15 -1.57 -22.46
C TYR A 173 -18.91 -1.10 -21.22
N ALA A 174 -18.32 -0.25 -20.38
CA ALA A 174 -19.03 0.32 -19.23
C ALA A 174 -20.16 1.24 -19.70
N VAL A 175 -19.90 2.12 -20.67
CA VAL A 175 -20.93 3.02 -21.22
C VAL A 175 -22.04 2.23 -21.92
N ILE A 176 -21.68 1.24 -22.75
CA ILE A 176 -22.67 0.37 -23.39
C ILE A 176 -23.48 -0.40 -22.33
N GLY A 177 -22.81 -0.96 -21.32
CA GLY A 177 -23.45 -1.69 -20.24
C GLY A 177 -24.43 -0.84 -19.43
N MET A 178 -24.09 0.41 -19.13
CA MET A 178 -25.01 1.34 -18.47
C MET A 178 -26.23 1.66 -19.33
N GLN A 179 -26.05 1.90 -20.63
CA GLN A 179 -27.17 2.19 -21.54
C GLN A 179 -28.09 1.00 -21.75
N MET A 180 -27.54 -0.22 -21.80
CA MET A 180 -28.29 -1.44 -22.08
C MET A 180 -28.89 -2.10 -20.84
N PHE A 181 -28.16 -2.11 -19.72
CA PHE A 181 -28.48 -2.88 -18.51
C PHE A 181 -28.63 -2.03 -17.25
N GLY A 182 -28.50 -0.71 -17.34
CA GLY A 182 -28.58 0.20 -16.19
C GLY A 182 -29.96 0.26 -15.54
N LYS A 183 -31.03 -0.20 -16.23
CA LYS A 183 -32.40 -0.20 -15.72
C LYS A 183 -32.84 -1.51 -15.04
N VAL A 184 -31.95 -2.51 -14.95
CA VAL A 184 -32.29 -3.79 -14.29
C VAL A 184 -32.40 -3.56 -12.78
N ALA A 185 -33.53 -3.96 -12.19
CA ALA A 185 -33.77 -3.81 -10.76
C ALA A 185 -32.73 -4.58 -9.93
N MET A 186 -32.17 -3.91 -8.93
CA MET A 186 -31.27 -4.54 -7.96
C MET A 186 -32.07 -5.42 -7.00
N ARG A 187 -31.70 -6.70 -6.90
CA ARG A 187 -32.29 -7.64 -5.93
C ARG A 187 -31.20 -8.41 -5.21
N ASP A 188 -31.27 -8.51 -3.89
CA ASP A 188 -30.22 -9.13 -3.07
C ASP A 188 -29.99 -10.62 -3.41
N ASN A 189 -31.03 -11.32 -3.87
CA ASN A 189 -30.96 -12.75 -4.24
C ASN A 189 -30.54 -12.99 -5.70
N ASN A 190 -30.14 -11.96 -6.44
CA ASN A 190 -29.72 -12.06 -7.84
C ASN A 190 -28.27 -11.58 -8.01
N GLN A 191 -27.67 -11.93 -9.16
CA GLN A 191 -26.32 -11.44 -9.50
C GLN A 191 -26.28 -9.94 -9.78
N ILE A 192 -27.42 -9.33 -10.11
CA ILE A 192 -27.55 -7.87 -10.19
C ILE A 192 -28.12 -7.35 -8.87
N ASN A 193 -27.26 -6.70 -8.09
CA ASN A 193 -27.56 -6.19 -6.75
C ASN A 193 -26.81 -4.88 -6.48
N ARG A 194 -26.92 -4.35 -5.26
CA ARG A 194 -26.29 -3.08 -4.88
C ARG A 194 -24.77 -3.03 -5.11
N ASN A 195 -24.09 -4.17 -5.03
CA ASN A 195 -22.63 -4.27 -5.17
C ASN A 195 -22.19 -4.70 -6.59
N ASN A 196 -23.13 -5.14 -7.45
CA ASN A 196 -22.84 -5.63 -8.78
C ASN A 196 -23.94 -5.19 -9.75
N ASN A 197 -23.77 -4.02 -10.40
CA ASN A 197 -24.78 -3.46 -11.31
C ASN A 197 -24.16 -2.52 -12.36
N PHE A 198 -25.00 -2.09 -13.30
CA PHE A 198 -24.66 -1.14 -14.37
C PHE A 198 -25.32 0.24 -14.18
N GLN A 199 -25.71 0.62 -12.96
CA GLN A 199 -26.42 1.89 -12.76
C GLN A 199 -25.48 3.12 -12.78
N THR A 200 -24.23 2.94 -12.36
CA THR A 200 -23.22 4.01 -12.32
C THR A 200 -21.93 3.56 -12.97
N PHE A 201 -21.16 4.51 -13.49
CA PHE A 201 -19.93 4.23 -14.22
C PHE A 201 -18.89 3.43 -13.41
N PRO A 202 -18.55 3.79 -12.15
CA PRO A 202 -17.60 3.02 -11.36
C PRO A 202 -18.06 1.58 -11.09
N GLN A 203 -19.36 1.37 -10.86
CA GLN A 203 -19.92 0.03 -10.64
C GLN A 203 -19.89 -0.81 -11.91
N ALA A 204 -20.21 -0.22 -13.07
CA ALA A 204 -20.10 -0.89 -14.36
C ALA A 204 -18.65 -1.32 -14.66
N VAL A 205 -17.66 -0.47 -14.38
CA VAL A 205 -16.24 -0.81 -14.53
C VAL A 205 -15.83 -1.93 -13.56
N LEU A 206 -16.29 -1.88 -12.30
CA LEU A 206 -16.01 -2.93 -11.31
C LEU A 206 -16.62 -4.28 -11.72
N LEU A 207 -17.86 -4.27 -12.22
CA LEU A 207 -18.53 -5.47 -12.73
C LEU A 207 -17.79 -6.03 -13.96
N LEU A 208 -17.37 -5.18 -14.89
CA LEU A 208 -16.55 -5.63 -16.02
C LEU A 208 -15.19 -6.19 -15.58
N PHE A 209 -14.61 -5.64 -14.51
CA PHE A 209 -13.37 -6.17 -13.93
C PHE A 209 -13.59 -7.56 -13.34
N ARG A 210 -14.69 -7.75 -12.62
CA ARG A 210 -15.15 -9.06 -12.13
C ARG A 210 -15.35 -10.06 -13.28
N CYS A 211 -15.91 -9.62 -14.40
CA CYS A 211 -16.02 -10.47 -15.59
C CYS A 211 -14.65 -10.80 -16.21
N ALA A 212 -13.74 -9.83 -16.26
CA ALA A 212 -12.39 -10.01 -16.82
C ALA A 212 -11.52 -10.96 -15.97
N THR A 213 -11.74 -11.02 -14.65
CA THR A 213 -11.10 -12.03 -13.77
C THR A 213 -11.75 -13.41 -13.90
N GLY A 214 -12.84 -13.54 -14.66
CA GLY A 214 -13.57 -14.79 -14.88
C GLY A 214 -14.51 -15.16 -13.74
N GLU A 215 -14.78 -14.27 -12.79
CA GLU A 215 -15.58 -14.57 -11.62
C GLU A 215 -17.10 -14.55 -11.96
N ALA A 216 -17.68 -15.75 -12.09
CA ALA A 216 -19.12 -15.97 -12.27
C ALA A 216 -19.80 -15.12 -13.38
N TRP A 217 -19.05 -14.73 -14.41
CA TRP A 217 -19.53 -13.88 -15.51
C TRP A 217 -20.74 -14.45 -16.25
N GLN A 218 -20.87 -15.78 -16.28
CA GLN A 218 -21.99 -16.51 -16.88
C GLN A 218 -23.30 -16.22 -16.15
N GLU A 219 -23.27 -16.17 -14.83
CA GLU A 219 -24.47 -15.89 -14.03
C GLU A 219 -24.87 -14.41 -14.15
N ILE A 220 -23.89 -13.50 -14.26
CA ILE A 220 -24.13 -12.09 -14.56
C ILE A 220 -24.81 -11.95 -15.93
N MET A 221 -24.32 -12.66 -16.95
CA MET A 221 -24.96 -12.70 -18.27
C MET A 221 -26.41 -13.19 -18.21
N LEU A 222 -26.68 -14.29 -17.49
CA LEU A 222 -28.04 -14.82 -17.31
C LEU A 222 -28.95 -13.86 -16.53
N ALA A 223 -28.38 -13.06 -15.63
CA ALA A 223 -29.09 -12.03 -14.89
C ALA A 223 -29.42 -10.78 -15.72
N CYS A 224 -28.77 -10.60 -16.87
CA CYS A 224 -29.01 -9.50 -17.83
C CYS A 224 -29.84 -9.91 -19.05
N LEU A 225 -30.30 -11.16 -19.14
CA LEU A 225 -31.22 -11.61 -20.20
C LEU A 225 -32.57 -10.88 -20.14
N PRO A 226 -33.35 -10.83 -21.24
CA PRO A 226 -34.68 -10.23 -21.24
C PRO A 226 -35.64 -10.86 -20.20
N GLY A 227 -36.64 -10.09 -19.78
CA GLY A 227 -37.68 -10.55 -18.84
C GLY A 227 -37.33 -10.36 -17.35
N LYS A 228 -36.34 -9.52 -17.04
CA LYS A 228 -36.03 -9.11 -15.66
C LYS A 228 -36.89 -7.92 -15.26
N LEU A 229 -37.09 -7.75 -13.96
CA LEU A 229 -37.80 -6.60 -13.41
C LEU A 229 -36.98 -5.33 -13.67
N CYS A 230 -37.65 -4.27 -14.14
CA CYS A 230 -37.08 -2.93 -14.23
C CYS A 230 -37.03 -2.26 -12.85
N ASP A 231 -36.06 -1.37 -12.65
CA ASP A 231 -35.98 -0.51 -11.47
C ASP A 231 -37.27 0.33 -11.34
N PRO A 232 -37.92 0.41 -10.16
CA PRO A 232 -39.12 1.22 -9.95
C PRO A 232 -38.98 2.69 -10.32
N ASP A 233 -37.75 3.24 -10.27
CA ASP A 233 -37.47 4.64 -10.61
C ASP A 233 -37.23 4.84 -12.13
N SER A 234 -37.28 3.78 -12.93
CA SER A 234 -37.22 3.83 -14.39
C SER A 234 -38.57 4.25 -14.98
N ASP A 235 -38.53 4.94 -16.12
CA ASP A 235 -39.73 5.35 -16.88
C ASP A 235 -40.65 4.19 -17.34
N TYR A 236 -40.20 2.95 -17.18
CA TYR A 236 -40.88 1.68 -17.47
C TYR A 236 -40.20 0.52 -16.75
#